data_AF-G5C1S6-F1
#
_entry.id   AF-G5C1S6-F1
#
_cell.length_a   1.000
_cell.length_b   1.000
_cell.length_c   1.000
_cell.angle_alpha   90.00
_cell.angle_beta   90.00
_cell.angle_gamma   90.00
#
_symmetry.space_group_name_H-M   'P 1'
#
loop_
_entity.id
_entity.type
_entity.pdbx_description
1 polymer ?
#
loop_
_entity_poly.entity_id
_entity_poly.type
_entity_poly.pdbx_seq_one_letter_code
_entity_poly.pdbx_strand_id
1 'polypeptide(L)'
;MVISTLSALDKALISVVNYKEPKSVCKVPELLAKYCDNLLKKSTKGMTENEAEEKLMSFITVFKYIDDKDVFQKFYARMLAKRLIHGLSMSMDSEEAMTNKLKQGCCYEFTSRLHRMYTDMSISADLNNKFNNFIRNQDTVIDLGIGFQIYVLQAGAWPLTQALWSTFAIPQELEKSAQMFELLYSQHFSGWKLTWLHYLCTGEVKMNYLGKPYVAMVTTYQTAVLLAFNSEMVSYKELQDSTQMKRN
;
A
#
# COMPACT_ATOMS: atom_id res chain seq x y z
N MET A 1 25.53 22.04 37.06
CA MET A 1 26.44 22.05 35.89
C MET A 1 26.12 20.96 34.86
N VAL A 2 25.71 19.75 35.26
CA VAL A 2 25.32 18.67 34.32
C VAL A 2 23.96 18.91 33.63
N ILE A 3 22.99 19.51 34.33
CA ILE A 3 21.65 19.80 33.76
C ILE A 3 21.72 20.86 32.64
N SER A 4 22.66 21.80 32.74
CA SER A 4 22.84 22.86 31.74
C SER A 4 23.47 22.38 30.44
N THR A 5 24.30 21.32 30.46
CA THR A 5 24.93 20.79 29.24
C THR A 5 23.96 19.92 28.43
N LEU A 6 23.11 19.13 29.10
CA LEU A 6 22.10 18.31 28.42
C LEU A 6 21.07 19.17 27.69
N SER A 7 20.58 20.23 28.34
CA SER A 7 19.64 21.18 27.71
C SER A 7 20.27 21.92 26.53
N ALA A 8 21.56 22.25 26.60
CA ALA A 8 22.28 22.86 25.49
C ALA A 8 22.44 21.89 24.32
N LEU A 9 22.71 20.61 24.60
CA LEU A 9 22.79 19.56 23.59
C LEU A 9 21.45 19.35 22.87
N ASP A 10 20.34 19.25 23.62
CA ASP A 10 19.00 19.08 23.03
C ASP A 10 18.66 20.25 22.10
N LYS A 11 18.94 21.48 22.52
CA LYS A 11 18.73 22.69 21.70
C LYS A 11 19.59 22.67 20.43
N ALA A 12 20.85 22.26 20.53
CA ALA A 12 21.73 22.15 19.37
C ALA A 12 21.23 21.07 18.40
N LEU A 13 20.80 19.92 18.90
CA LEU A 13 20.26 18.84 18.08
C LEU A 13 18.97 19.24 17.37
N ILE A 14 18.04 19.90 18.05
CA ILE A 14 16.82 20.44 17.43
C ILE A 14 17.19 21.42 16.31
N SER A 15 18.15 22.31 16.54
CA SER A 15 18.61 23.27 15.52
C SER A 15 19.21 22.57 14.29
N VAL A 16 20.06 21.56 14.50
CA VAL A 16 20.74 20.83 13.41
C VAL A 16 19.75 19.95 12.63
N VAL A 17 18.89 19.20 13.32
CA VAL A 17 17.94 18.26 12.71
C VAL A 17 16.91 19.00 11.86
N ASN A 18 16.50 20.19 12.29
CA ASN A 18 15.52 21.02 11.58
C ASN A 18 16.15 22.10 10.70
N TYR A 19 17.50 22.09 10.57
CA TYR A 19 18.19 23.05 9.72
C TYR A 19 17.78 22.87 8.25
N LYS A 20 17.43 23.99 7.62
CA LYS A 20 17.11 24.05 6.19
C LYS A 20 17.75 25.29 5.59
N GLU A 21 18.29 25.14 4.39
CA GLU A 21 18.71 26.29 3.60
C GLU A 21 17.50 27.18 3.29
N PRO A 22 17.68 28.51 3.16
CA PRO A 22 16.60 29.42 2.80
C PRO A 22 15.94 28.97 1.50
N LYS A 23 14.60 28.86 1.50
CA LYS A 23 13.74 28.36 0.39
C LYS A 23 13.77 26.84 0.14
N SER A 24 14.46 26.05 0.96
CA SER A 24 14.46 24.58 0.87
C SER A 24 13.45 23.95 1.84
N VAL A 25 12.84 22.84 1.42
CA VAL A 25 11.96 22.02 2.28
C VAL A 25 12.84 21.13 3.16
N CYS A 26 12.52 21.02 4.45
CA CYS A 26 13.22 20.08 5.34
C CYS A 26 13.00 18.64 4.85
N LYS A 27 14.09 17.97 4.43
CA LYS A 27 14.04 16.59 3.91
C LYS A 27 14.08 15.54 5.00
N VAL A 28 14.45 15.92 6.22
CA VAL A 28 14.65 15.00 7.34
C VAL A 28 13.40 14.17 7.67
N PRO A 29 12.18 14.73 7.75
CA PRO A 29 10.96 13.94 7.95
C PRO A 29 10.74 12.86 6.90
N GLU A 30 11.01 13.17 5.62
CA GLU A 30 10.88 12.20 4.52
C GLU A 30 11.95 11.10 4.61
N LEU A 31 13.21 11.48 4.88
CA LEU A 31 14.31 10.52 5.01
C LEU A 31 14.08 9.56 6.19
N LEU A 32 13.58 10.08 7.30
CA LEU A 32 13.19 9.28 8.46
C LEU A 32 12.06 8.29 8.12
N ALA A 33 11.03 8.73 7.41
CA ALA A 33 9.97 7.82 6.95
C ALA A 33 10.52 6.73 6.02
N LYS A 34 11.41 7.07 5.08
CA LYS A 34 12.08 6.10 4.20
C LYS A 34 12.95 5.10 4.97
N TYR A 35 13.63 5.55 6.01
CA TYR A 35 14.44 4.69 6.85
C TYR A 35 13.58 3.64 7.55
N CYS A 36 12.49 4.04 8.20
CA CYS A 36 11.52 3.10 8.78
C CYS A 36 10.92 2.15 7.75
N ASP A 37 10.56 2.66 6.58
CA ASP A 37 10.00 1.85 5.50
C ASP A 37 10.96 0.76 5.03
N ASN A 38 12.26 1.06 4.92
CA ASN A 38 13.28 0.07 4.56
C ASN A 38 13.50 -0.97 5.67
N LEU A 39 13.44 -0.57 6.94
CA LEU A 39 13.56 -1.50 8.06
C LEU A 39 12.38 -2.47 8.14
N LEU A 40 11.16 -1.99 7.86
CA LEU A 40 9.91 -2.76 7.99
C LEU A 40 9.56 -3.58 6.75
N LYS A 41 10.29 -3.43 5.65
CA LYS A 41 10.11 -4.24 4.43
C LYS A 41 10.76 -5.61 4.56
N LYS A 42 10.17 -6.61 3.90
CA LYS A 42 10.80 -7.91 3.65
C LYS A 42 12.15 -7.68 2.98
N SER A 43 13.22 -7.93 3.72
CA SER A 43 14.59 -7.72 3.25
C SER A 43 15.13 -9.00 2.62
N THR A 44 15.69 -8.89 1.42
CA THR A 44 16.47 -9.96 0.80
C THR A 44 17.86 -10.12 1.43
N LYS A 45 18.27 -9.21 2.33
CA LYS A 45 19.60 -9.16 2.93
C LYS A 45 19.70 -9.82 4.32
N GLY A 46 18.70 -10.57 4.76
CA GLY A 46 18.78 -11.37 5.99
C GLY A 46 18.80 -10.58 7.30
N MET A 47 18.32 -9.32 7.31
CA MET A 47 18.17 -8.56 8.55
C MET A 47 17.11 -9.22 9.45
N THR A 48 17.45 -9.42 10.72
CA THR A 48 16.54 -10.05 11.69
C THR A 48 15.55 -9.05 12.27
N GLU A 49 14.42 -9.54 12.77
CA GLU A 49 13.39 -8.71 13.42
C GLU A 49 13.96 -7.94 14.64
N ASN A 50 14.82 -8.59 15.43
CA ASN A 50 15.48 -7.98 16.58
C ASN A 50 16.41 -6.82 16.18
N GLU A 51 17.21 -7.01 15.13
CA GLU A 51 18.10 -5.95 14.63
C GLU A 51 17.29 -4.76 14.08
N ALA A 52 16.17 -5.04 13.40
CA ALA A 52 15.26 -4.01 12.94
C ALA A 52 14.65 -3.25 14.13
N GLU A 53 14.25 -3.94 15.20
CA GLU A 53 13.67 -3.32 16.40
C GLU A 53 14.66 -2.39 17.11
N GLU A 54 15.92 -2.79 17.30
CA GLU A 54 16.96 -1.94 17.90
C GLU A 54 17.17 -0.63 17.11
N LYS A 55 17.20 -0.74 15.78
CA LYS A 55 17.29 0.41 14.88
C LYS A 55 16.05 1.30 14.96
N LEU A 56 14.86 0.72 15.08
CA LEU A 56 13.61 1.46 15.26
C LEU A 56 13.55 2.17 16.64
N MET A 57 14.12 1.59 17.69
CA MET A 57 14.25 2.28 18.99
C MET A 57 15.16 3.50 18.88
N SER A 58 16.31 3.36 18.22
CA SER A 58 17.24 4.46 17.97
C SER A 58 16.59 5.56 17.12
N PHE A 59 15.79 5.16 16.13
CA PHE A 59 14.99 6.07 15.31
C PHE A 59 14.04 6.93 16.17
N ILE A 60 13.33 6.35 17.15
CA ILE A 60 12.39 7.09 18.00
C ILE A 60 13.10 8.21 18.78
N THR A 61 14.35 7.98 19.18
CA THR A 61 15.16 9.01 19.84
C THR A 61 15.42 10.19 18.91
N VAL A 62 15.76 9.96 17.65
CA VAL A 62 15.95 11.03 16.64
C VAL A 62 14.62 11.73 16.31
N PHE A 63 13.54 10.95 16.21
CA PHE A 63 12.20 11.43 15.88
C PHE A 63 11.67 12.47 16.88
N LYS A 64 12.11 12.41 18.15
CA LYS A 64 11.75 13.41 19.18
C LYS A 64 12.22 14.82 18.85
N TYR A 65 13.29 14.97 18.08
CA TYR A 65 13.90 16.27 17.76
C TYR A 65 13.37 16.90 16.46
N ILE A 66 12.43 16.26 15.76
CA ILE A 66 11.85 16.81 14.53
C ILE A 66 10.62 17.65 14.85
N ASP A 67 10.56 18.84 14.25
CA ASP A 67 9.42 19.76 14.35
C ASP A 67 8.30 19.39 13.35
N ASP A 68 8.66 19.15 12.07
CA ASP A 68 7.75 18.89 10.96
C ASP A 68 7.20 17.43 10.97
N LYS A 69 6.59 17.03 12.08
CA LYS A 69 6.04 15.68 12.28
C LYS A 69 4.85 15.37 11.36
N ASP A 70 4.08 16.36 10.95
CA ASP A 70 2.97 16.17 10.02
C ASP A 70 3.46 15.75 8.62
N VAL A 71 4.61 16.27 8.19
CA VAL A 71 5.29 15.85 6.96
C VAL A 71 5.71 14.39 7.07
N PHE A 72 6.37 14.01 8.17
CA PHE A 72 6.71 12.60 8.44
C PHE A 72 5.46 11.71 8.39
N GLN A 73 4.38 12.10 9.07
CA GLN A 73 3.13 11.34 9.13
C GLN A 73 2.55 11.07 7.73
N LYS A 74 2.54 12.08 6.85
CA LYS A 74 2.07 11.94 5.46
C LYS A 74 2.91 10.91 4.69
N PHE A 75 4.24 10.99 4.77
CA PHE A 75 5.12 10.05 4.09
C PHE A 75 5.02 8.64 4.67
N TYR A 76 5.01 8.52 6.00
CA TYR A 76 4.90 7.24 6.70
C TYR A 76 3.60 6.52 6.38
N ALA A 77 2.45 7.20 6.46
CA ALA A 77 1.15 6.60 6.14
C ALA A 77 1.10 6.11 4.69
N ARG A 78 1.64 6.90 3.74
CA ARG A 78 1.70 6.50 2.33
C ARG A 78 2.58 5.27 2.10
N MET A 79 3.71 5.19 2.81
CA MET A 79 4.61 4.03 2.73
C MET A 79 3.99 2.79 3.37
N LEU A 80 3.37 2.94 4.55
CA LEU A 80 2.63 1.85 5.20
C LEU A 80 1.53 1.31 4.28
N ALA A 81 0.72 2.19 3.67
CA ALA A 81 -0.34 1.79 2.76
C ALA A 81 0.20 0.92 1.61
N LYS A 82 1.33 1.32 1.01
CA LYS A 82 2.00 0.52 -0.03
C LYS A 82 2.50 -0.82 0.50
N ARG A 83 3.09 -0.87 1.70
CA ARG A 83 3.59 -2.12 2.28
C ARG A 83 2.46 -3.11 2.55
N LEU A 84 1.33 -2.63 3.09
CA LEU A 84 0.16 -3.46 3.37
C LEU A 84 -0.49 -3.98 2.08
N ILE A 85 -0.79 -3.11 1.11
CA ILE A 85 -1.46 -3.48 -0.15
C ILE A 85 -0.62 -4.46 -0.97
N HIS A 86 0.70 -4.28 -1.01
CA HIS A 86 1.59 -5.12 -1.82
C HIS A 86 2.28 -6.24 -1.01
N GLY A 87 1.87 -6.48 0.24
CA GLY A 87 2.42 -7.55 1.07
C GLY A 87 3.94 -7.45 1.31
N LEU A 88 4.48 -6.23 1.36
CA LEU A 88 5.92 -5.96 1.49
C LEU A 88 6.38 -5.88 2.94
N SER A 89 5.47 -5.82 3.92
CA SER A 89 5.81 -5.79 5.35
C SER A 89 6.49 -7.08 5.79
N MET A 90 7.51 -7.00 6.64
CA MET A 90 8.20 -8.19 7.16
C MET A 90 7.28 -9.02 8.05
N SER A 91 6.58 -8.37 8.97
CA SER A 91 5.64 -8.96 9.93
C SER A 91 4.64 -7.89 10.36
N MET A 92 3.40 -8.30 10.61
CA MET A 92 2.35 -7.41 11.14
C MET A 92 2.65 -6.98 12.58
N ASP A 93 3.26 -7.86 13.37
CA ASP A 93 3.63 -7.57 14.76
C ASP A 93 4.65 -6.43 14.83
N SER A 94 5.63 -6.41 13.91
CA SER A 94 6.61 -5.33 13.80
C SER A 94 5.98 -3.99 13.42
N GLU A 95 4.98 -4.01 12.52
CA GLU A 95 4.24 -2.82 12.10
C GLU A 95 3.42 -2.24 13.27
N GLU A 96 2.73 -3.09 14.02
CA GLU A 96 1.98 -2.69 15.22
C GLU A 96 2.90 -2.18 16.33
N ALA A 97 4.03 -2.86 16.59
CA ALA A 97 5.04 -2.43 17.54
C ALA A 97 5.59 -1.05 17.20
N MET A 98 5.84 -0.77 15.91
CA MET A 98 6.29 0.54 15.46
C MET A 98 5.20 1.61 15.64
N THR A 99 3.95 1.29 15.31
CA THR A 99 2.82 2.21 15.53
C THR A 99 2.64 2.53 17.02
N ASN A 100 2.84 1.55 17.90
CA ASN A 100 2.83 1.76 19.35
C ASN A 100 3.96 2.68 19.81
N LYS A 101 5.17 2.55 19.26
CA LYS A 101 6.29 3.46 19.53
C LYS A 101 5.98 4.89 19.07
N LEU A 102 5.31 5.07 17.91
CA LEU A 102 4.89 6.38 17.41
C LEU A 102 3.82 7.08 18.26
N LYS A 103 3.05 6.36 19.09
CA LYS A 103 2.07 6.95 20.03
C LYS A 103 2.71 7.94 21.01
N GLN A 104 3.99 7.76 21.34
CA GLN A 104 4.70 8.66 22.26
C GLN A 104 5.06 10.02 21.63
N GLY A 105 5.11 10.10 20.30
CA GLY A 105 5.59 11.28 19.57
C GLY A 105 4.58 11.90 18.61
N CYS A 106 3.48 11.22 18.31
CA CYS A 106 2.41 11.64 17.40
C CYS A 106 1.05 11.70 18.11
N CYS A 107 0.10 12.45 17.53
CA CYS A 107 -1.25 12.51 18.06
C CYS A 107 -1.98 11.16 17.94
N TYR A 108 -2.98 10.97 18.82
CA TYR A 108 -3.82 9.77 18.83
C TYR A 108 -4.51 9.53 17.48
N GLU A 109 -5.03 10.59 16.84
CA GLU A 109 -5.74 10.51 15.56
C GLU A 109 -4.87 9.92 14.43
N PHE A 110 -3.58 10.24 14.39
CA PHE A 110 -2.65 9.66 13.42
C PHE A 110 -2.50 8.16 13.65
N THR A 111 -2.18 7.75 14.88
CA THR A 111 -1.99 6.33 15.18
C THR A 111 -3.29 5.53 15.04
N SER A 112 -4.44 6.10 15.42
CA SER A 112 -5.77 5.48 15.22
C SER A 112 -6.05 5.20 13.75
N ARG A 113 -5.69 6.12 12.83
CA ARG A 113 -5.78 5.88 11.38
C ARG A 113 -4.93 4.69 10.93
N LEU A 114 -3.70 4.55 11.43
CA LEU A 114 -2.85 3.39 11.10
C LEU A 114 -3.46 2.06 11.60
N HIS A 115 -4.04 2.04 12.81
CA HIS A 115 -4.70 0.83 13.31
C HIS A 115 -5.91 0.44 12.45
N ARG A 116 -6.69 1.42 11.99
CA ARG A 116 -7.81 1.15 11.05
C ARG A 116 -7.30 0.53 9.75
N MET A 117 -6.14 0.93 9.25
CA MET A 117 -5.53 0.27 8.07
C MET A 117 -5.23 -1.21 8.35
N TYR A 118 -4.74 -1.57 9.55
CA TYR A 118 -4.55 -2.98 9.92
C TYR A 118 -5.87 -3.74 10.02
N THR A 119 -6.88 -3.14 10.66
CA THR A 119 -8.22 -3.74 10.74
C THR A 119 -8.83 -3.97 9.36
N ASP A 120 -8.69 -3.02 8.44
CA ASP A 120 -9.15 -3.16 7.06
C ASP A 120 -8.45 -4.34 6.34
N MET A 121 -7.16 -4.59 6.62
CA MET A 121 -6.44 -5.76 6.06
C MET A 121 -7.02 -7.08 6.59
N SER A 122 -7.29 -7.17 7.89
CA SER A 122 -7.89 -8.36 8.50
C SER A 122 -9.30 -8.61 7.97
N ILE A 123 -10.14 -7.57 7.91
CA ILE A 123 -11.51 -7.66 7.35
C ILE A 123 -11.46 -8.10 5.89
N SER A 124 -10.51 -7.57 5.12
CA SER A 124 -10.32 -7.95 3.71
C SER A 124 -9.96 -9.43 3.57
N ALA A 125 -9.11 -9.97 4.44
CA ALA A 125 -8.79 -11.40 4.44
C ALA A 125 -10.03 -12.26 4.70
N ASP A 126 -10.87 -11.88 5.66
CA ASP A 126 -12.13 -12.57 5.94
C ASP A 126 -13.12 -12.49 4.78
N LEU A 127 -13.21 -11.34 4.11
CA LEU A 127 -14.05 -11.15 2.93
C LEU A 127 -13.58 -12.02 1.76
N ASN A 128 -12.26 -12.15 1.55
CA ASN A 128 -11.72 -13.06 0.54
C ASN A 128 -12.08 -14.52 0.83
N ASN A 129 -12.03 -14.96 2.09
CA ASN A 129 -12.45 -16.30 2.47
C ASN A 129 -13.94 -16.52 2.22
N LYS A 130 -14.79 -15.55 2.57
CA LYS A 130 -16.23 -15.59 2.28
C LYS A 130 -16.51 -15.64 0.78
N PHE A 131 -15.78 -14.85 -0.02
CA PHE A 131 -15.90 -14.85 -1.47
C PHE A 131 -15.51 -16.20 -2.09
N ASN A 132 -14.37 -16.77 -1.67
CA ASN A 132 -13.95 -18.09 -2.14
C ASN A 132 -14.97 -19.18 -1.80
N ASN A 133 -15.61 -19.11 -0.63
CA ASN A 133 -16.69 -20.04 -0.26
C ASN A 133 -17.96 -19.80 -1.08
N PHE A 134 -18.33 -18.54 -1.34
CA PHE A 134 -19.47 -18.19 -2.18
C PHE A 134 -19.33 -18.74 -3.61
N ILE A 135 -18.15 -18.61 -4.21
CA ILE A 135 -17.87 -19.13 -5.56
C ILE A 135 -17.91 -20.67 -5.61
N ARG A 136 -17.51 -21.36 -4.54
CA ARG A 136 -17.53 -22.83 -4.46
C ARG A 136 -18.90 -23.42 -4.18
N ASN A 137 -19.75 -22.69 -3.45
CA ASN A 137 -21.03 -23.21 -2.93
C ASN A 137 -22.23 -22.90 -3.83
N GLN A 138 -22.05 -22.24 -4.98
CA GLN A 138 -23.14 -22.11 -5.94
C GLN A 138 -23.41 -23.44 -6.66
N ASP A 139 -24.68 -23.69 -6.98
CA ASP A 139 -25.17 -24.91 -7.66
C ASP A 139 -24.42 -25.21 -8.97
N THR A 140 -23.81 -24.18 -9.57
CA THR A 140 -22.81 -24.29 -10.63
C THR A 140 -21.51 -23.67 -10.13
N VAL A 141 -20.42 -24.44 -10.14
CA VAL A 141 -19.08 -23.92 -9.80
C VAL A 141 -18.74 -22.80 -10.78
N ILE A 142 -18.67 -21.56 -10.29
CA ILE A 142 -18.29 -20.42 -11.12
C ILE A 142 -16.78 -20.45 -11.26
N ASP A 143 -16.29 -20.95 -12.38
CA ASP A 143 -14.87 -20.84 -12.71
C ASP A 143 -14.55 -19.38 -13.09
N LEU A 144 -13.75 -18.72 -12.25
CA LEU A 144 -13.26 -17.38 -12.51
C LEU A 144 -12.09 -17.37 -13.51
N GLY A 145 -11.43 -18.52 -13.75
CA GLY A 145 -10.26 -18.64 -14.61
C GLY A 145 -8.99 -17.97 -14.07
N ILE A 146 -9.08 -17.22 -12.97
CA ILE A 146 -7.96 -16.48 -12.34
C ILE A 146 -8.01 -16.58 -10.82
N GLY A 147 -6.84 -16.46 -10.18
CA GLY A 147 -6.76 -16.17 -8.75
C GLY A 147 -7.20 -14.72 -8.50
N PHE A 148 -8.04 -14.51 -7.49
CA PHE A 148 -8.59 -13.19 -7.20
C PHE A 148 -8.49 -12.89 -5.71
N GLN A 149 -7.97 -11.71 -5.38
CA GLN A 149 -7.82 -11.22 -4.01
C GLN A 149 -8.19 -9.74 -3.96
N ILE A 150 -8.93 -9.36 -2.92
CA ILE A 150 -9.51 -8.03 -2.77
C ILE A 150 -9.09 -7.42 -1.45
N TYR A 151 -8.90 -6.10 -1.48
CA TYR A 151 -8.73 -5.27 -0.30
C TYR A 151 -9.84 -4.22 -0.27
N VAL A 152 -10.69 -4.27 0.77
CA VAL A 152 -11.74 -3.28 1.02
C VAL A 152 -11.19 -2.27 2.02
N LEU A 153 -11.03 -1.03 1.56
CA LEU A 153 -10.30 0.02 2.28
C LEU A 153 -11.22 1.19 2.60
N GLN A 154 -11.20 1.69 3.83
CA GLN A 154 -11.98 2.86 4.22
C GLN A 154 -11.33 4.16 3.73
N ALA A 155 -12.04 4.95 2.92
CA ALA A 155 -11.52 6.20 2.33
C ALA A 155 -10.95 7.21 3.36
N GLY A 156 -11.45 7.21 4.60
CA GLY A 156 -10.99 8.12 5.66
C GLY A 156 -9.72 7.66 6.41
N ALA A 157 -9.38 6.36 6.36
CA ALA A 157 -8.21 5.83 7.05
C ALA A 157 -6.96 5.82 6.16
N TRP A 158 -7.15 5.64 4.85
CA TRP A 158 -6.05 5.43 3.92
C TRP A 158 -5.66 6.71 3.17
N PRO A 159 -4.36 7.01 3.03
CA PRO A 159 -3.86 8.17 2.29
C PRO A 159 -3.85 7.89 0.77
N LEU A 160 -4.95 7.36 0.24
CA LEU A 160 -5.11 7.07 -1.17
C LEU A 160 -5.72 8.29 -1.83
N THR A 161 -4.90 9.07 -2.52
CA THR A 161 -5.41 10.11 -3.41
C THR A 161 -6.23 9.43 -4.50
N GLN A 162 -7.49 9.84 -4.67
CA GLN A 162 -8.22 9.55 -5.89
C GLN A 162 -7.44 10.20 -7.04
N ALA A 163 -6.58 9.41 -7.70
CA ALA A 163 -6.01 9.81 -8.96
C ALA A 163 -7.20 10.14 -9.88
N LEU A 164 -7.16 11.35 -10.46
CA LEU A 164 -8.19 11.89 -11.34
C LEU A 164 -8.71 10.77 -12.25
N TRP A 165 -10.02 10.55 -12.18
CA TRP A 165 -10.75 9.48 -12.85
C TRP A 165 -10.29 9.35 -14.31
N SER A 166 -9.45 8.35 -14.57
CA SER A 166 -9.24 7.85 -15.91
C SER A 166 -10.31 6.79 -16.11
N THR A 167 -11.09 6.94 -17.17
CA THR A 167 -11.95 5.88 -17.69
C THR A 167 -11.02 4.73 -18.05
N PHE A 168 -10.93 3.71 -17.21
CA PHE A 168 -10.15 2.52 -17.51
C PHE A 168 -11.13 1.38 -17.77
N ALA A 169 -11.09 0.84 -18.98
CA ALA A 169 -11.83 -0.37 -19.29
C ALA A 169 -11.04 -1.56 -18.74
N ILE A 170 -11.61 -2.23 -17.74
CA ILE A 170 -11.04 -3.44 -17.15
C ILE A 170 -11.16 -4.57 -18.20
N PRO A 171 -10.10 -5.36 -18.44
CA PRO A 171 -10.18 -6.53 -19.31
C PRO A 171 -11.27 -7.51 -18.86
N GLN A 172 -11.93 -8.16 -19.82
CA GLN A 172 -13.06 -9.06 -19.56
C GLN A 172 -12.69 -10.20 -18.60
N GLU A 173 -11.44 -10.67 -18.67
CA GLU A 173 -10.89 -11.71 -17.81
C GLU A 173 -10.92 -11.32 -16.32
N LEU A 174 -10.76 -10.01 -16.03
CA LEU A 174 -10.79 -9.49 -14.65
C LEU A 174 -12.19 -9.02 -14.24
N GLU A 175 -12.99 -8.57 -15.21
CA GLU A 175 -14.31 -7.99 -14.97
C GLU A 175 -15.27 -8.96 -14.27
N LYS A 176 -15.28 -10.23 -14.69
CA LYS A 176 -16.13 -11.27 -14.10
C LYS A 176 -15.92 -11.38 -12.58
N SER A 177 -14.66 -11.44 -12.15
CA SER A 177 -14.31 -11.55 -10.72
C SER A 177 -14.74 -10.33 -9.92
N ALA A 178 -14.57 -9.13 -10.49
CA ALA A 178 -15.01 -7.89 -9.87
C ALA A 178 -16.54 -7.83 -9.71
N GLN A 179 -17.30 -8.16 -10.75
CA GLN A 179 -18.77 -8.18 -10.72
C GLN A 179 -19.32 -9.19 -9.70
N MET A 180 -18.75 -10.39 -9.66
CA MET A 180 -19.16 -11.42 -8.69
C MET A 180 -18.90 -10.99 -7.25
N PHE A 181 -17.82 -10.26 -7.00
CA PHE A 181 -17.56 -9.71 -5.68
C PHE A 181 -18.50 -8.57 -5.32
N GLU A 182 -18.81 -7.66 -6.27
CA GLU A 182 -19.79 -6.60 -6.04
C GLU A 182 -21.17 -7.18 -5.67
N LEU A 183 -21.58 -8.27 -6.34
CA LEU A 183 -22.80 -8.99 -6.00
C LEU A 183 -22.77 -9.49 -4.55
N LEU A 184 -21.73 -10.21 -4.14
CA LEU A 184 -21.57 -10.69 -2.77
C LEU A 184 -21.56 -9.52 -1.76
N TYR A 185 -20.84 -8.45 -2.09
CA TYR A 185 -20.70 -7.30 -1.22
C TYR A 185 -22.04 -6.58 -1.02
N SER A 186 -22.82 -6.41 -2.09
CA SER A 186 -24.14 -5.77 -2.05
C SER A 186 -25.16 -6.54 -1.20
N GLN A 187 -25.04 -7.87 -1.13
CA GLN A 187 -25.90 -8.73 -0.30
C GLN A 187 -25.61 -8.57 1.20
N HIS A 188 -24.35 -8.34 1.57
CA HIS A 188 -23.94 -8.22 2.97
C HIS A 188 -23.89 -6.78 3.49
N PHE A 189 -23.65 -5.81 2.62
CA PHE A 189 -23.45 -4.40 2.98
C PHE A 189 -24.38 -3.51 2.16
N SER A 190 -25.60 -3.31 2.65
CA SER A 190 -26.55 -2.39 2.05
C SER A 190 -26.09 -0.93 2.24
N GLY A 191 -26.16 -0.12 1.18
CA GLY A 191 -25.90 1.32 1.22
C GLY A 191 -24.44 1.76 1.00
N TRP A 192 -23.49 0.83 0.83
CA TRP A 192 -22.09 1.16 0.54
C TRP A 192 -21.75 0.93 -0.92
N LYS A 193 -21.21 1.96 -1.59
CA LYS A 193 -20.75 1.87 -2.98
C LYS A 193 -19.24 1.65 -3.02
N LEU A 194 -18.81 0.59 -3.71
CA LEU A 194 -17.39 0.32 -3.95
C LEU A 194 -16.84 1.23 -5.04
N THR A 195 -15.57 1.59 -4.92
CA THR A 195 -14.82 2.32 -5.96
C THR A 195 -13.48 1.63 -6.16
N TRP A 196 -13.26 1.12 -7.37
CA TRP A 196 -12.04 0.41 -7.70
C TRP A 196 -10.87 1.37 -7.93
N LEU A 197 -9.71 1.04 -7.37
CA LEU A 197 -8.47 1.83 -7.48
C LEU A 197 -7.44 1.08 -8.33
N HIS A 198 -7.66 1.01 -9.64
CA HIS A 198 -6.85 0.20 -10.57
C HIS A 198 -5.34 0.50 -10.55
N TYR A 199 -4.94 1.74 -10.21
CA TYR A 199 -3.53 2.12 -10.11
C TYR A 199 -2.78 1.46 -8.93
N LEU A 200 -3.50 0.89 -7.96
CA LEU A 200 -2.93 0.10 -6.86
C LEU A 200 -3.02 -1.40 -7.13
N CYS A 201 -3.80 -1.82 -8.13
CA CYS A 201 -4.02 -3.21 -8.44
C CYS A 201 -2.83 -3.78 -9.23
N THR A 202 -2.52 -5.03 -8.92
CA THR A 202 -1.48 -5.84 -9.59
C THR A 202 -2.07 -7.16 -10.03
N GLY A 203 -1.49 -7.75 -11.07
CA GLY A 203 -1.86 -9.07 -11.57
C GLY A 203 -0.63 -9.92 -11.89
N GLU A 204 -0.81 -11.23 -11.87
CA GLU A 204 0.19 -12.21 -12.30
C GLU A 204 -0.08 -12.60 -13.75
N VAL A 205 0.91 -12.39 -14.61
CA VAL A 205 0.85 -12.83 -16.01
C VAL A 205 1.83 -13.97 -16.22
N LYS A 206 1.33 -15.09 -16.73
CA LYS A 206 2.14 -16.27 -17.07
C LYS A 206 2.51 -16.24 -18.55
N MET A 207 3.81 -16.17 -18.82
CA MET A 207 4.38 -16.19 -20.18
C MET A 207 4.69 -17.63 -20.59
N ASN A 208 3.95 -18.14 -21.57
CA ASN A 208 4.06 -19.53 -22.04
C ASN A 208 4.87 -19.69 -23.34
N TYR A 209 5.42 -18.62 -23.91
CA TYR A 209 6.16 -18.66 -25.17
C TYR A 209 7.63 -19.08 -25.02
N LEU A 210 8.16 -19.10 -23.79
CA LEU A 210 9.53 -19.53 -23.49
C LEU A 210 9.56 -21.01 -23.12
N GLY A 211 10.72 -21.66 -23.29
CA GLY A 211 10.91 -23.07 -22.91
C GLY A 211 10.64 -23.38 -21.42
N LYS A 212 10.62 -22.36 -20.56
CA LYS A 212 10.16 -22.43 -19.17
C LYS A 212 9.07 -21.38 -18.95
N PRO A 213 7.95 -21.72 -18.27
CA PRO A 213 6.94 -20.72 -17.93
C PRO A 213 7.49 -19.72 -16.92
N TYR A 214 7.43 -18.44 -17.27
CA TYR A 214 7.76 -17.34 -16.36
C TYR A 214 6.46 -16.69 -15.86
N VAL A 215 6.44 -16.30 -14.59
CA VAL A 215 5.34 -15.53 -14.00
C VAL A 215 5.87 -14.15 -13.64
N ALA A 216 5.21 -13.11 -14.13
CA ALA A 216 5.58 -11.73 -13.87
C ALA A 216 4.44 -11.03 -13.11
N MET A 217 4.81 -10.34 -12.02
CA MET A 217 3.94 -9.38 -11.35
C MET A 217 3.92 -8.09 -12.16
N VAL A 218 2.75 -7.71 -12.66
CA VAL A 218 2.55 -6.49 -13.44
C VAL A 218 1.42 -5.66 -12.85
N THR A 219 1.39 -4.37 -13.14
CA THR A 219 0.25 -3.51 -12.78
C THR A 219 -0.98 -3.87 -13.60
N THR A 220 -2.20 -3.61 -13.11
CA THR A 220 -3.43 -3.89 -13.87
C THR A 220 -3.48 -3.15 -15.22
N TYR A 221 -2.89 -1.95 -15.32
CA TYR A 221 -2.74 -1.25 -16.59
C TYR A 221 -1.86 -2.01 -17.58
N GLN A 222 -0.73 -2.54 -17.10
CA GLN A 222 0.14 -3.39 -17.92
C GLN A 222 -0.55 -4.70 -18.29
N THR A 223 -1.32 -5.32 -17.40
CA THR A 223 -2.12 -6.51 -17.71
C THR A 223 -3.08 -6.24 -18.86
N ALA A 224 -3.81 -5.13 -18.85
CA ALA A 224 -4.73 -4.79 -19.94
C ALA A 224 -4.02 -4.62 -21.29
N VAL A 225 -2.84 -3.99 -21.29
CA VAL A 225 -2.04 -3.86 -22.51
C VAL A 225 -1.53 -5.21 -22.99
N LEU A 226 -1.00 -6.05 -22.09
CA LEU A 226 -0.47 -7.37 -22.44
C LEU A 226 -1.56 -8.30 -22.97
N LEU A 227 -2.76 -8.27 -22.39
CA LEU A 227 -3.90 -9.07 -22.85
C LEU A 227 -4.34 -8.71 -24.27
N ALA A 228 -4.25 -7.43 -24.66
CA ALA A 228 -4.56 -7.01 -26.02
C ALA A 228 -3.65 -7.70 -27.07
N PHE A 229 -2.37 -7.88 -26.74
CA PHE A 229 -1.38 -8.54 -27.61
C PHE A 229 -1.45 -10.07 -27.60
N ASN A 230 -2.42 -10.69 -26.92
CA ASN A 230 -2.75 -12.08 -27.19
C ASN A 230 -3.31 -12.26 -28.62
N SER A 231 -3.76 -11.17 -29.25
CA SER A 231 -4.00 -11.07 -30.69
C SER A 231 -2.72 -10.64 -31.43
N GLU A 232 -2.48 -11.14 -32.64
CA GLU A 232 -1.16 -11.03 -33.34
C GLU A 232 -0.62 -9.61 -33.53
N MET A 233 -1.48 -8.63 -33.84
CA MET A 233 -1.08 -7.22 -33.98
C MET A 233 -2.17 -6.31 -33.43
N VAL A 234 -1.75 -5.32 -32.64
CA VAL A 234 -2.62 -4.28 -32.09
C VAL A 234 -2.00 -2.93 -32.37
N SER A 235 -2.73 -2.07 -33.07
CA SER A 235 -2.33 -0.68 -33.31
C SER A 235 -2.49 0.16 -32.05
N TYR A 236 -1.77 1.28 -31.98
CA TYR A 236 -1.89 2.23 -30.85
C TYR A 236 -3.35 2.72 -30.66
N LYS A 237 -4.08 2.92 -31.76
CA LYS A 237 -5.47 3.40 -31.71
C LYS A 237 -6.41 2.33 -31.13
N GLU A 238 -6.28 1.08 -31.56
CA GLU A 238 -7.04 -0.04 -31.00
C GLU A 238 -6.73 -0.27 -29.52
N LEU A 239 -5.48 -0.07 -29.11
CA LEU A 239 -5.09 -0.15 -27.71
C LEU A 239 -5.70 0.99 -26.87
N GLN A 240 -5.74 2.21 -27.43
CA GLN A 240 -6.38 3.35 -26.79
C GLN A 240 -7.89 3.14 -26.65
N ASP A 241 -8.55 2.65 -27.71
CA ASP A 241 -10.00 2.41 -27.71
C ASP A 241 -10.37 1.25 -26.78
N SER A 242 -9.57 0.18 -26.71
CA SER A 242 -9.83 -0.97 -25.84
C SER A 242 -9.61 -0.68 -24.36
N THR A 243 -8.60 0.12 -24.02
CA THR A 243 -8.24 0.40 -22.61
C THR A 243 -8.88 1.67 -22.05
N GLN A 244 -9.36 2.57 -22.93
CA GLN A 244 -9.92 3.89 -22.61
C GLN A 244 -8.96 4.83 -21.85
N MET A 245 -7.67 4.47 -21.77
CA MET A 245 -6.67 5.24 -21.05
C MET A 245 -6.36 6.57 -21.75
N LYS A 246 -6.11 7.62 -20.94
CA LYS A 246 -5.72 8.93 -21.46
C LYS A 246 -4.32 8.89 -22.07
N ARG A 247 -4.13 9.67 -23.14
CA ARG A 247 -2.80 9.98 -23.68
C ARG A 247 -2.14 10.98 -22.73
N ASN A 248 -1.03 10.57 -22.10
CA ASN A 248 -0.17 11.47 -21.33
C ASN A 248 0.64 12.36 -22.26
#